data_AF-A0A7J4Q487-F1
#
_entry.id   AF-A0A7J4Q487-F1
#
_cell.length_a   1.000
_cell.length_b   1.000
_cell.length_c   1.000
_cell.angle_alpha   90.00
_cell.angle_beta   90.00
_cell.angle_gamma   90.00
#
_symmetry.space_group_name_H-M   'P 1'
#
loop_
_entity.id
_entity.type
_entity.pdbx_description
1 polymer ?
#
loop_
_entity_poly.entity_id
_entity_poly.type
_entity_poly.pdbx_seq_one_letter_code
_entity_poly.pdbx_strand_id
1 'polypeptide(L)' 'MDYGETEEQQMIREMVRDFAESVLSLTVEHRDQQQIPPSEEWQQFIEYGLQGVTIPEAYGGSPVDDISESIIVEELARV' A
#
# COMPACT_ATOMS: atom_id res chain seq x y z
N MET A 1 16.78 10.85 -20.99
CA MET A 1 16.13 10.73 -19.68
C MET A 1 15.43 9.40 -19.66
N ASP A 2 15.57 8.69 -18.56
CA ASP A 2 14.82 7.46 -18.29
C ASP A 2 13.66 7.82 -17.37
N TYR A 3 12.48 7.29 -17.68
CA TYR A 3 11.22 7.52 -16.95
C TYR A 3 10.57 6.21 -16.51
N GLY A 4 11.25 5.08 -16.74
CA GLY A 4 10.79 3.78 -16.28
C GLY A 4 10.94 3.64 -14.76
N GLU A 5 10.08 2.81 -14.18
CA GLU A 5 10.21 2.36 -12.80
C GLU A 5 11.40 1.43 -12.64
N THR A 6 12.07 1.49 -11.49
CA THR A 6 13.05 0.48 -11.10
C THR A 6 12.38 -0.89 -10.90
N GLU A 7 13.16 -1.96 -10.89
CA GLU A 7 12.64 -3.31 -10.58
C GLU A 7 11.99 -3.37 -9.19
N GLU A 8 12.55 -2.65 -8.21
CA GLU A 8 12.01 -2.54 -6.86
C GLU A 8 10.65 -1.82 -6.84
N GLN A 9 10.53 -0.70 -7.56
CA GLN A 9 9.27 0.04 -7.71
C GLN A 9 8.18 -0.82 -8.37
N GLN A 10 8.54 -1.59 -9.40
CA GLN A 10 7.61 -2.52 -10.07
C GLN A 10 7.15 -3.63 -9.11
N MET A 11 8.07 -4.22 -8.34
CA MET A 11 7.73 -5.24 -7.34
C MET A 11 6.79 -4.69 -6.26
N ILE A 12 7.04 -3.49 -5.76
CA ILE A 12 6.16 -2.82 -4.78
C ILE A 12 4.77 -2.60 -5.40
N ARG A 13 4.71 -2.12 -6.64
CA ARG A 13 3.45 -1.90 -7.36
C ARG A 13 2.62 -3.19 -7.46
N GLU A 14 3.24 -4.29 -7.92
CA GLU A 14 2.56 -5.58 -8.05
C GLU A 14 2.04 -6.08 -6.71
N MET A 15 2.88 -6.02 -5.66
CA MET A 15 2.52 -6.47 -4.31
C MET A 15 1.32 -5.70 -3.74
N VAL A 16 1.32 -4.37 -3.86
CA VAL A 16 0.25 -3.53 -3.31
C VAL A 16 -1.03 -3.66 -4.15
N ARG A 17 -0.89 -3.76 -5.47
CA ARG A 17 -2.04 -3.98 -6.36
C ARG A 17 -2.75 -5.29 -6.04
N ASP A 18 -2.00 -6.37 -5.89
CA ASP A 18 -2.56 -7.68 -5.57
C ASP A 18 -3.31 -7.63 -4.22
N PHE A 19 -2.75 -6.95 -3.22
CA PHE A 19 -3.44 -6.73 -1.95
C PHE A 19 -4.72 -5.90 -2.13
N ALA A 20 -4.66 -4.78 -2.84
CA ALA A 20 -5.81 -3.88 -3.03
C ALA A 20 -6.95 -4.59 -3.77
N GLU A 21 -6.64 -5.31 -4.85
CA GLU A 21 -7.62 -6.04 -5.66
C GLU A 21 -8.19 -7.26 -4.93
N SER A 22 -7.38 -8.02 -4.17
CA SER A 22 -7.85 -9.25 -3.53
C SER A 22 -8.47 -9.04 -2.14
N VAL A 23 -8.13 -7.96 -1.44
CA VAL A 23 -8.59 -7.69 -0.07
C VAL A 23 -9.53 -6.49 -0.03
N LEU A 24 -9.12 -5.33 -0.54
CA LEU A 24 -9.90 -4.09 -0.39
C LEU A 24 -11.16 -4.08 -1.26
N SER A 25 -11.06 -4.55 -2.50
CA SER A 25 -12.18 -4.53 -3.47
C SER A 25 -13.42 -5.27 -2.99
N LEU A 26 -13.24 -6.31 -2.16
CA LEU A 26 -14.31 -7.18 -1.68
C LEU A 26 -15.21 -6.50 -0.65
N THR A 27 -14.70 -5.49 0.06
CA THR A 27 -15.37 -4.89 1.23
C THR A 27 -15.61 -3.38 1.09
N VAL A 28 -14.93 -2.71 0.16
CA VAL A 28 -14.92 -1.24 0.06
C VAL A 28 -16.32 -0.63 -0.10
N GLU A 29 -17.18 -1.20 -0.95
CA GLU A 29 -18.54 -0.67 -1.17
C GLU A 29 -19.38 -0.73 0.12
N HIS A 30 -19.32 -1.86 0.84
CA HIS A 30 -20.05 -2.01 2.10
C HIS A 30 -19.50 -1.06 3.17
N ARG A 31 -18.18 -0.99 3.31
CA ARG A 31 -17.52 -0.14 4.31
C ARG A 31 -17.82 1.33 4.08
N ASP A 32 -17.78 1.79 2.84
CA ASP A 32 -18.09 3.17 2.47
C ASP A 32 -19.56 3.51 2.81
N GLN A 33 -20.51 2.68 2.35
CA GLN A 33 -21.94 2.88 2.61
C GLN A 33 -22.29 2.91 4.11
N GLN A 34 -21.58 2.13 4.92
CA GLN A 34 -21.81 2.02 6.36
C GLN A 34 -20.89 2.89 7.21
N GLN A 35 -20.00 3.68 6.59
CA GLN A 35 -19.00 4.51 7.29
C GLN A 35 -18.11 3.72 8.25
N ILE A 36 -17.72 2.51 7.84
CA ILE A 36 -16.86 1.62 8.63
C ILE A 36 -15.40 1.81 8.18
N PRO A 37 -14.47 2.11 9.09
CA PRO A 37 -13.06 2.20 8.75
C PRO A 37 -12.50 0.82 8.36
N PRO A 38 -11.51 0.74 7.45
CA PRO A 38 -10.88 -0.51 7.00
C PRO A 38 -9.96 -1.13 8.07
N SER A 39 -10.46 -1.37 9.29
CA SER A 39 -9.59 -1.79 10.40
C SER A 39 -9.05 -3.20 10.21
N GLU A 40 -9.87 -4.11 9.66
CA GLU A 40 -9.48 -5.50 9.42
C GLU A 40 -8.52 -5.61 8.23
N GLU A 41 -8.76 -4.84 7.17
CA GLU A 41 -7.87 -4.77 6.01
C GLU A 41 -6.57 -4.09 6.38
N TRP A 42 -6.61 -3.03 7.19
CA TRP A 42 -5.40 -2.38 7.69
C TRP A 42 -4.53 -3.33 8.51
N GLN A 43 -5.13 -4.15 9.39
CA GLN A 43 -4.39 -5.17 10.13
C GLN A 43 -3.73 -6.22 9.21
N GLN A 44 -4.33 -6.53 8.06
CA GLN A 44 -3.70 -7.40 7.07
C GLN A 44 -2.59 -6.68 6.31
N PHE A 45 -2.78 -5.40 5.97
CA PHE A 45 -1.79 -4.61 5.24
C PHE A 45 -0.49 -4.41 6.04
N ILE A 46 -0.55 -4.21 7.36
CA ILE A 46 0.64 -3.99 8.19
C ILE A 46 1.57 -5.21 8.25
N GLU A 47 1.09 -6.41 7.96
CA GLU A 47 1.91 -7.63 7.86
C GLU A 47 2.85 -7.61 6.64
N TYR A 48 2.57 -6.75 5.65
CA TYR A 48 3.46 -6.52 4.51
C TYR A 48 4.64 -5.60 4.85
N GLY A 49 4.63 -4.93 6.01
CA GLY A 49 5.68 -4.02 6.44
C GLY A 49 5.72 -2.66 5.72
N LEU A 50 4.71 -2.37 4.88
CA LEU A 50 4.66 -1.17 4.04
C LEU A 50 4.05 0.06 4.74
N GLN A 51 3.55 -0.08 5.96
CA GLN A 51 2.97 1.01 6.76
C GLN A 51 4.00 2.01 7.30
N GLY A 52 5.27 1.59 7.37
CA GLY A 52 6.36 2.35 8.00
C GLY A 52 7.38 2.91 7.01
N VAL A 53 7.01 3.03 5.73
CA VAL A 53 7.95 3.30 4.62
C VAL A 53 8.51 4.72 4.57
N THR A 54 8.02 5.61 5.43
CA THR A 54 8.58 6.96 5.63
C THR A 54 9.22 7.14 7.01
N ILE A 55 9.22 6.08 7.82
CA ILE A 55 9.65 6.11 9.20
C ILE A 55 11.09 5.58 9.29
N PRO A 56 12.00 6.24 10.02
CA PRO A 56 13.35 5.72 10.22
C PRO A 56 13.36 4.34 10.90
N GLU A 57 14.34 3.50 10.54
CA GLU A 57 14.53 2.16 11.13
C GLU A 57 14.63 2.18 12.66
N ALA A 58 15.20 3.23 13.25
CA ALA A 58 15.31 3.40 14.71
C ALA A 58 13.96 3.42 15.44
N TYR A 59 12.86 3.65 14.71
CA TYR A 59 11.49 3.61 15.23
C TYR A 59 10.68 2.43 14.67
N GLY A 60 11.33 1.46 14.04
CA GLY A 60 10.70 0.27 13.45
C GLY A 60 10.12 0.48 12.05
N GLY A 61 10.52 1.54 11.34
CA GLY A 61 10.16 1.74 9.94
C GLY A 61 11.11 1.06 8.96
N SER A 62 10.78 1.14 7.67
CA SER A 62 11.57 0.57 6.58
C SER A 62 11.57 1.57 5.41
N PRO A 63 12.41 2.62 5.48
CA PRO A 63 12.30 3.75 4.56
C PRO A 63 12.54 3.33 3.12
N VAL A 64 11.67 3.78 2.21
CA VAL A 64 11.82 3.64 0.75
C VAL A 64 11.93 5.02 0.11
N ASP A 65 12.19 5.09 -1.19
CA ASP A 65 12.19 6.36 -1.91
C ASP A 65 10.78 6.92 -2.14
N ASP A 66 10.67 8.23 -2.36
CA ASP A 66 9.40 8.94 -2.51
C ASP A 66 8.53 8.41 -3.67
N ILE A 67 9.14 7.84 -4.73
CA ILE A 67 8.39 7.25 -5.84
C ILE A 67 7.77 5.93 -5.39
N SER A 68 8.53 5.08 -4.71
CA SER A 68 8.01 3.84 -4.11
C SER A 68 6.89 4.12 -3.10
N GLU A 69 7.03 5.13 -2.24
CA GLU A 69 5.95 5.58 -1.34
C GLU A 69 4.69 5.97 -2.15
N SER A 70 4.88 6.79 -3.19
CA SER A 70 3.79 7.25 -4.05
C SER A 70 3.07 6.09 -4.74
N ILE A 71 3.80 5.07 -5.19
CA ILE A 71 3.24 3.86 -5.80
C ILE A 71 2.35 3.10 -4.80
N ILE A 72 2.80 2.94 -3.55
CA ILE A 72 2.00 2.27 -2.50
C ILE A 72 0.67 3.00 -2.33
N VAL A 73 0.71 4.33 -2.19
CA VAL A 73 -0.51 5.13 -2.02
C VAL A 73 -1.39 5.06 -3.27
N GLU A 74 -0.80 5.13 -4.46
CA GLU A 74 -1.53 5.07 -5.75
C GLU A 74 -2.31 3.76 -5.90
N GLU A 75 -1.67 2.61 -5.65
CA GLU A 75 -2.32 1.31 -5.82
C GLU A 75 -3.39 1.06 -4.74
N LEU A 76 -3.18 1.50 -3.50
CA LEU A 76 -4.23 1.43 -2.45
C LEU A 76 -5.44 2.31 -2.78
N ALA A 77 -5.22 3.50 -3.36
CA ALA A 77 -6.29 4.45 -3.70
C ALA A 77 -7.02 4.12 -5.01
N ARG A 78 -6.55 3.13 -5.77
CA ARG A 78 -7.15 2.70 -7.05
C ARG A 78 -8.52 2.03 -6.85
N VAL A 79 -8.78 1.48 -5.66
CA VAL A 79 -9.88 0.55 -5.37
C VAL A 79 -10.90 1.14 -4.40
#